data_AF-A0A921B8V6-F1
#
_entry.id   AF-A0A921B8V6-F1
#
_cell.length_a   1.000
_cell.length_b   1.000
_cell.length_c   1.000
_cell.angle_alpha   90.00
_cell.angle_beta   90.00
_cell.angle_gamma   90.00
#
_symmetry.space_group_name_H-M   'P 1'
#
loop_
_entity.id
_entity.type
_entity.pdbx_description
1 polymer ?
#
loop_
_entity_poly.entity_id
_entity_poly.type
_entity_poly.pdbx_seq_one_letter_code
_entity_poly.pdbx_strand_id
1 'polypeptide(L)'
;MSLKCGIVGLPNVGKSTLFNALTAAGIDAENFPFCTIEPNQGIVPVPDDRLNKISTIVSPLSTIPTTTEFVDIAGLVKGASKGEGLGNQFLSHIRETQAIIHVVRCFEDKNISHVHDEIDPIVDLEVVETELLLADIETVSNAKDKLERVSKTGDKSAASQLEKLEILVKEMGEGILGRDSTMSVYKDEFKDLQLITIKPCLYIANVEEPQKTSPLLQELQEYAESKGSRVLLCAIKLKQK
;
A
#
# COMPACT_ATOMS: atom_id res chain seq x y z
N MET A 1 18.44 -0.53 3.03
CA MET A 1 17.40 0.43 2.60
C MET A 1 16.40 0.54 3.73
N SER A 2 15.96 1.76 4.03
CA SER A 2 14.79 2.00 4.89
C SER A 2 13.56 1.35 4.26
N LEU A 3 12.62 0.90 5.09
CA LEU A 3 11.32 0.39 4.64
C LEU A 3 10.54 1.55 4.01
N LYS A 4 10.05 1.41 2.77
CA LYS A 4 9.20 2.38 2.07
C LYS A 4 7.75 1.87 2.03
N CYS A 5 6.82 2.64 2.58
CA CYS A 5 5.39 2.31 2.67
C CYS A 5 4.57 3.28 1.79
N GLY A 6 3.75 2.75 0.90
CA GLY A 6 2.83 3.56 0.08
C GLY A 6 1.47 3.70 0.74
N ILE A 7 1.00 4.93 0.96
CA ILE A 7 -0.32 5.22 1.51
C ILE A 7 -1.31 5.35 0.34
N VAL A 8 -2.32 4.49 0.29
CA VAL A 8 -3.34 4.42 -0.76
C VAL A 8 -4.75 4.48 -0.17
N GLY A 9 -5.75 4.61 -1.05
CA GLY A 9 -7.16 4.78 -0.68
C GLY A 9 -7.86 5.81 -1.57
N LEU A 10 -9.18 5.83 -1.54
CA LEU A 10 -9.99 6.76 -2.33
C LEU A 10 -9.71 8.24 -1.97
N PRO A 11 -10.07 9.20 -2.84
CA PRO A 11 -10.13 10.61 -2.48
C PRO A 11 -10.89 10.86 -1.17
N ASN A 12 -10.48 11.88 -0.41
CA ASN A 12 -11.16 12.33 0.82
C ASN A 12 -11.30 11.28 1.95
N VAL A 13 -10.52 10.20 1.97
CA VAL A 13 -10.54 9.23 3.10
C VAL A 13 -9.57 9.60 4.24
N GLY A 14 -8.69 10.59 4.03
CA GLY A 14 -7.75 11.08 5.04
C GLY A 14 -6.27 10.77 4.81
N LYS A 15 -5.90 10.23 3.64
CA LYS A 15 -4.51 9.92 3.26
C LYS A 15 -3.52 11.06 3.54
N SER A 16 -3.75 12.24 2.94
CA SER A 16 -2.82 13.36 3.08
C SER A 16 -2.80 13.92 4.51
N THR A 17 -3.90 13.86 5.25
CA THR A 17 -3.88 14.22 6.68
C THR A 17 -3.04 13.24 7.49
N LEU A 18 -3.20 11.93 7.26
CA LEU A 18 -2.40 10.90 7.90
C LEU A 18 -0.91 11.08 7.56
N PHE A 19 -0.59 11.26 6.28
CA PHE A 19 0.76 11.52 5.82
C PHE A 19 1.36 12.73 6.52
N ASN A 20 0.66 13.87 6.52
CA ASN A 20 1.11 15.08 7.19
C ASN A 20 1.29 14.89 8.70
N ALA A 21 0.44 14.09 9.36
CA ALA A 21 0.61 13.78 10.77
C ALA A 21 1.85 12.91 11.04
N LEU A 22 2.12 11.94 10.17
CA LEU A 22 3.32 11.09 10.25
C LEU A 22 4.60 11.89 9.99
N THR A 23 4.60 12.78 8.99
CA THR A 23 5.79 13.56 8.62
C THR A 23 6.04 14.73 9.55
N ALA A 24 5.00 15.37 10.10
CA ALA A 24 5.15 16.43 11.11
C ALA A 24 5.67 15.91 12.46
N ALA A 25 5.51 14.61 12.75
CA ALA A 25 6.11 13.96 13.90
C ALA A 25 7.59 13.58 13.67
N GLY A 26 8.10 13.75 12.45
CA GLY A 26 9.48 13.49 12.06
C GLY A 26 10.42 14.69 12.29
N ILE A 27 11.73 14.41 12.21
CA ILE A 27 12.79 15.41 12.39
C ILE A 27 12.94 16.24 11.10
N ASP A 28 13.27 17.52 11.22
CA ASP A 28 13.60 18.38 10.07
C ASP A 28 14.62 17.71 9.14
N ALA A 29 14.34 17.81 7.83
CA ALA A 29 15.10 17.21 6.73
C ALA A 29 16.60 17.57 6.71
N GLU A 30 17.02 18.57 7.50
CA GLU A 30 18.40 19.04 7.63
C GLU A 30 19.37 17.95 8.09
N ASN A 31 18.89 16.88 8.75
CA ASN A 31 19.73 15.79 9.25
C ASN A 31 20.08 14.71 8.20
N PHE A 32 19.54 14.78 6.98
CA PHE A 32 19.80 13.79 5.91
C PHE A 32 20.34 14.46 4.63
N PRO A 33 21.64 14.80 4.58
CA PRO A 33 22.25 15.67 3.55
C PRO A 33 22.30 15.09 2.12
N PHE A 34 21.64 13.95 1.85
CA PHE A 34 21.64 13.28 0.54
C PHE A 34 20.25 12.83 0.08
N CYS A 35 19.17 13.14 0.81
CA CYS A 35 17.83 12.72 0.46
C CYS A 35 17.11 13.82 -0.35
N THR A 36 16.76 13.51 -1.61
CA THR A 36 15.75 14.28 -2.35
C THR A 36 14.39 13.95 -1.74
N ILE A 37 13.76 14.91 -1.06
CA ILE A 37 12.42 14.74 -0.52
C ILE A 37 11.44 15.22 -1.59
N GLU A 38 10.78 14.28 -2.25
CA GLU A 38 9.63 14.59 -3.10
C GLU A 38 8.47 15.09 -2.23
N PRO A 39 7.61 16.00 -2.73
CA PRO A 39 6.57 16.65 -1.91
C PRO A 39 5.55 15.68 -1.29
N ASN A 40 5.50 14.45 -1.77
CA ASN A 40 4.63 13.37 -1.31
C ASN A 40 5.42 12.22 -0.66
N GLN A 41 6.67 12.44 -0.25
CA GLN A 41 7.53 11.45 0.41
C GLN A 41 8.02 12.01 1.75
N GLY A 42 8.09 11.18 2.79
CA GLY A 42 8.48 11.62 4.12
C GLY A 42 9.17 10.54 4.93
N ILE A 43 10.23 10.94 5.65
CA ILE A 43 11.03 10.04 6.49
C ILE A 43 10.61 10.23 7.95
N VAL A 44 10.27 9.15 8.62
CA VAL A 44 9.76 9.16 10.00
C VAL A 44 10.63 8.24 10.86
N PRO A 45 11.13 8.70 12.02
CA PRO A 45 11.87 7.87 12.95
C PRO A 45 10.96 6.82 13.57
N VAL A 46 11.45 5.59 13.71
CA VAL A 46 10.71 4.53 14.37
C VAL A 46 10.81 4.72 15.89
N PRO A 47 9.69 4.87 16.61
CA PRO A 47 9.71 5.01 18.06
C PRO A 47 10.18 3.69 18.69
N ASP A 48 11.27 3.74 19.46
CA ASP A 48 11.83 2.58 20.14
C ASP A 48 12.27 2.93 21.58
N ASP A 49 11.47 2.52 22.57
CA ASP A 49 11.76 2.72 23.99
C ASP A 49 13.09 2.09 24.44
N ARG A 50 13.56 1.06 23.75
CA ARG A 50 14.85 0.42 24.07
C ARG A 50 16.00 1.35 23.75
N LEU A 51 15.93 2.04 22.61
CA LEU A 51 16.93 3.05 22.22
C LEU A 51 16.97 4.17 23.26
N ASN A 52 15.81 4.66 23.69
CA ASN A 52 15.72 5.71 24.72
C ASN A 52 16.36 5.28 26.05
N LYS A 53 16.11 4.03 26.48
CA LYS A 53 16.72 3.46 27.70
C LYS A 53 18.24 3.36 27.59
N ILE A 54 18.76 2.90 26.44
CA ILE A 54 20.21 2.79 26.21
C ILE A 54 20.86 4.16 26.18
N SER A 55 20.27 5.12 25.47
CA SER A 55 20.79 6.50 25.41
C SER A 55 20.83 7.16 26.78
N THR A 56 19.88 6.86 27.67
CA THR A 56 19.88 7.35 29.05
C THR A 56 21.08 6.79 29.86
N ILE A 57 21.44 5.52 29.64
CA ILE A 57 22.56 4.86 30.35
C ILE A 57 23.91 5.35 29.82
N VAL A 58 24.06 5.39 28.49
CA VAL A 58 25.35 5.66 27.84
C VAL A 58 25.62 7.16 27.70
N SER A 59 24.56 7.99 27.68
CA SER A 59 24.64 9.44 27.46
C SER A 59 25.50 9.82 26.24
N PRO A 60 25.20 9.31 25.03
CA PRO A 60 26.00 9.58 23.84
C PRO A 60 25.83 11.04 23.37
N LEU A 61 26.80 11.52 22.57
CA LEU A 61 26.72 12.84 21.91
C LEU A 61 25.49 13.01 21.01
N SER A 62 25.00 11.93 20.42
CA SER A 62 23.77 11.92 19.62
C SER A 62 23.10 10.54 19.67
N THR A 63 21.77 10.53 19.56
CA THR A 63 20.96 9.30 19.45
C THR A 63 20.34 9.28 18.06
N ILE A 64 20.64 8.23 17.28
CA ILE A 64 20.19 8.10 15.90
C ILE A 64 19.16 6.97 15.83
N PRO A 65 17.86 7.27 15.65
CA PRO A 65 16.84 6.24 15.49
C PRO A 65 16.92 5.60 14.09
N THR A 66 16.39 4.39 13.97
CA THR A 66 16.09 3.82 12.65
C THR A 66 14.90 4.57 12.03
N THR A 67 14.80 4.60 10.71
CA THR A 67 13.77 5.35 9.99
C THR A 67 12.96 4.47 9.05
N THR A 68 11.72 4.89 8.82
CA THR A 68 10.82 4.36 7.79
C THR A 68 10.40 5.51 6.88
N GLU A 69 10.17 5.21 5.62
CA GLU A 69 9.76 6.17 4.62
C GLU A 69 8.30 5.92 4.25
N PHE A 70 7.52 6.99 4.17
CA PHE A 70 6.13 6.97 3.73
C PHE A 70 6.01 7.75 2.43
N VAL A 71 5.16 7.27 1.53
CA VAL A 71 4.81 7.97 0.29
C VAL A 71 3.30 8.15 0.27
N ASP A 72 2.84 9.40 0.19
CA ASP A 72 1.44 9.71 -0.14
C ASP A 72 1.23 9.42 -1.62
N ILE A 73 0.39 8.45 -1.92
CA ILE A 73 -0.04 8.16 -3.28
C ILE A 73 -1.37 8.88 -3.47
N ALA A 74 -1.47 9.68 -4.53
CA ALA A 74 -2.71 10.40 -4.80
C ALA A 74 -3.90 9.45 -4.87
N GLY A 75 -5.10 9.97 -4.60
CA GLY A 75 -6.31 9.17 -4.56
C GLY A 75 -6.51 8.38 -5.84
N LEU A 76 -6.36 7.06 -5.73
CA LEU A 76 -6.69 6.14 -6.81
C LEU A 76 -8.20 6.16 -6.96
N VAL A 77 -8.65 6.41 -8.18
CA VAL A 77 -10.04 6.27 -8.58
C VAL A 77 -10.10 5.27 -9.74
N LYS A 78 -11.29 4.77 -10.00
CA LYS A 78 -11.56 3.87 -11.12
C LYS A 78 -10.95 4.41 -12.43
N GLY A 79 -10.22 3.56 -13.15
CA GLY A 79 -9.55 3.88 -14.40
C GLY A 79 -8.07 4.26 -14.29
N ALA A 80 -7.45 4.22 -13.11
CA ALA A 80 -6.01 4.46 -12.95
C ALA A 80 -5.14 3.49 -13.78
N SER A 81 -5.62 2.26 -14.00
CA SER A 81 -4.96 1.20 -14.78
C SER A 81 -5.07 1.38 -16.31
N LYS A 82 -5.94 2.25 -16.83
CA LYS A 82 -6.22 2.37 -18.27
C LYS A 82 -5.24 3.24 -19.06
N GLY A 83 -4.16 3.71 -18.45
CA GLY A 83 -3.03 4.33 -19.16
C GLY A 83 -3.23 5.76 -19.66
N GLU A 84 -4.36 6.43 -19.38
CA GLU A 84 -4.62 7.82 -19.79
C GLU A 84 -3.98 8.88 -18.86
N GLY A 85 -2.67 8.77 -18.61
CA GLY A 85 -1.89 9.82 -17.91
C GLY A 85 -1.54 9.52 -16.44
N LEU A 86 -1.98 10.38 -15.51
CA LEU A 86 -1.52 10.47 -14.11
C LEU A 86 -1.54 9.12 -13.34
N GLY A 87 -2.45 8.21 -13.68
CA GLY A 87 -2.57 6.88 -13.05
C GLY A 87 -1.30 6.04 -13.10
N ASN A 88 -0.59 6.04 -14.24
CA ASN A 88 0.65 5.27 -14.40
C ASN A 88 1.79 5.82 -13.52
N GLN A 89 1.86 7.14 -13.30
CA GLN A 89 2.84 7.75 -12.40
C GLN A 89 2.59 7.34 -10.94
N PHE A 90 1.31 7.24 -10.53
CA PHE A 90 0.97 6.76 -9.19
C PHE A 90 1.30 5.28 -9.01
N LEU A 91 1.01 4.45 -10.01
CA LEU A 91 1.35 3.03 -9.99
C LEU A 91 2.88 2.82 -9.91
N SER A 92 3.69 3.62 -10.62
CA SER A 92 5.15 3.53 -10.50
C SER A 92 5.66 3.86 -9.09
N HIS A 93 5.10 4.88 -8.43
CA HIS A 93 5.46 5.21 -7.05
C HIS A 93 5.10 4.08 -6.08
N ILE A 94 3.93 3.44 -6.28
CA ILE A 94 3.56 2.28 -5.49
C ILE A 94 4.51 1.11 -5.77
N ARG A 95 4.94 0.86 -7.02
CA ARG A 95 5.85 -0.26 -7.34
C ARG A 95 7.18 -0.19 -6.59
N GLU A 96 7.67 1.00 -6.27
CA GLU A 96 8.91 1.20 -5.51
C GLU A 96 8.80 0.94 -4.00
N THR A 97 7.58 0.82 -3.46
CA THR A 97 7.37 0.57 -2.02
C THR A 97 7.53 -0.91 -1.67
N GLN A 98 7.67 -1.24 -0.38
CA GLN A 98 7.69 -2.63 0.09
C GLN A 98 6.40 -3.03 0.80
N ALA A 99 5.58 -2.07 1.23
CA ALA A 99 4.30 -2.31 1.88
C ALA A 99 3.27 -1.26 1.46
N ILE A 100 2.00 -1.62 1.59
CA ILE A 100 0.85 -0.75 1.33
C ILE A 100 0.16 -0.43 2.66
N ILE A 101 -0.23 0.81 2.83
CA ILE A 101 -1.11 1.27 3.90
C ILE A 101 -2.37 1.77 3.23
N HIS A 102 -3.45 1.02 3.34
CA HIS A 102 -4.70 1.34 2.69
C HIS A 102 -5.65 2.01 3.69
N VAL A 103 -5.84 3.32 3.51
CA VAL A 103 -6.74 4.13 4.33
C VAL A 103 -8.17 3.99 3.82
N VAL A 104 -9.07 3.53 4.68
CA VAL A 104 -10.48 3.28 4.39
C VAL A 104 -11.33 4.18 5.30
N ARG A 105 -12.37 4.81 4.75
CA ARG A 105 -13.27 5.67 5.49
C ARG A 105 -14.34 4.81 6.18
N CYS A 106 -14.41 4.88 7.52
CA CYS A 106 -15.37 4.14 8.34
C CYS A 106 -16.25 5.07 9.19
N PHE A 107 -16.57 6.26 8.65
CA PHE A 107 -17.46 7.23 9.28
C PHE A 107 -18.25 8.03 8.25
N GLU A 108 -19.46 8.44 8.64
CA GLU A 108 -20.30 9.33 7.86
C GLU A 108 -20.08 10.78 8.26
N ASP A 109 -19.94 11.67 7.28
CA ASP A 109 -19.97 13.11 7.49
C ASP A 109 -20.57 13.76 6.25
N LYS A 110 -21.72 14.42 6.41
CA LYS A 110 -22.46 15.09 5.33
C LYS A 110 -21.71 16.27 4.71
N ASN A 111 -20.69 16.78 5.39
CA ASN A 111 -19.88 17.89 4.90
C ASN A 111 -18.70 17.43 4.03
N ILE A 112 -18.49 16.12 3.88
CA ILE A 112 -17.33 15.55 3.19
C ILE A 112 -17.82 14.75 2.00
N SER A 113 -17.53 15.24 0.80
CA SER A 113 -17.89 14.55 -0.43
C SER A 113 -17.23 13.18 -0.52
N HIS A 114 -18.03 12.21 -0.94
CA HIS A 114 -17.59 10.87 -1.27
C HIS A 114 -17.65 10.65 -2.79
N VAL A 115 -16.84 9.72 -3.30
CA VAL A 115 -16.81 9.38 -4.73
C VAL A 115 -18.10 8.64 -5.13
N HIS A 116 -18.67 7.89 -4.20
CA HIS A 116 -19.93 7.18 -4.34
C HIS A 116 -21.04 7.88 -3.55
N ASP A 117 -22.30 7.60 -3.88
CA ASP A 117 -23.46 8.19 -3.21
C ASP A 117 -23.60 7.73 -1.74
N GLU A 118 -23.17 6.50 -1.46
CA GLU A 118 -23.15 5.89 -0.13
C GLU A 118 -21.73 5.47 0.25
N ILE A 119 -21.42 5.54 1.55
CA ILE A 119 -20.12 5.14 2.09
C ILE A 119 -20.21 3.66 2.41
N ASP A 120 -19.45 2.85 1.68
CA ASP A 120 -19.29 1.42 1.92
C ASP A 120 -17.79 1.10 1.95
N PRO A 121 -17.22 0.75 3.11
CA PRO A 121 -15.79 0.56 3.27
C PRO A 121 -15.26 -0.63 2.46
N ILE A 122 -16.10 -1.64 2.17
CA ILE A 122 -15.70 -2.82 1.41
C ILE A 122 -15.67 -2.46 -0.07
N VAL A 123 -16.73 -1.85 -0.59
CA VAL A 123 -16.78 -1.39 -1.99
C VAL A 123 -15.65 -0.40 -2.27
N ASP A 124 -15.45 0.58 -1.38
CA ASP A 124 -14.39 1.58 -1.53
C ASP A 124 -12.99 0.96 -1.58
N LEU A 125 -12.74 -0.03 -0.73
CA LEU A 125 -11.50 -0.79 -0.68
C LEU A 125 -11.31 -1.63 -1.94
N GLU A 126 -12.34 -2.35 -2.37
CA GLU A 126 -12.31 -3.21 -3.56
C GLU A 126 -12.08 -2.41 -4.84
N VAL A 127 -12.58 -1.17 -4.93
CA VAL A 127 -12.30 -0.27 -6.07
C VAL A 127 -10.79 -0.03 -6.20
N VAL A 128 -10.11 0.29 -5.10
CA VAL A 128 -8.67 0.52 -5.12
C VAL A 128 -7.92 -0.78 -5.42
N GLU A 129 -8.27 -1.87 -4.75
CA GLU A 129 -7.62 -3.18 -4.94
C GLU A 129 -7.77 -3.70 -6.36
N THR A 130 -8.95 -3.52 -6.98
CA THR A 130 -9.21 -3.88 -8.38
C THR A 130 -8.29 -3.12 -9.33
N GLU A 131 -8.10 -1.80 -9.14
CA GLU A 131 -7.20 -1.02 -10.01
C GLU A 131 -5.73 -1.48 -9.88
N LEU A 132 -5.29 -1.81 -8.67
CA LEU A 132 -3.94 -2.36 -8.45
C LEU A 132 -3.80 -3.74 -9.09
N LEU A 133 -4.83 -4.58 -9.00
CA LEU A 133 -4.87 -5.91 -9.58
C LEU A 133 -4.82 -5.87 -11.09
N LEU A 134 -5.60 -4.99 -11.74
CA LEU A 134 -5.58 -4.81 -13.19
C LEU A 134 -4.18 -4.43 -13.70
N ALA A 135 -3.48 -3.53 -13.00
CA ALA A 135 -2.11 -3.14 -13.34
C ALA A 135 -1.11 -4.30 -13.20
N ASP A 136 -1.31 -5.19 -12.24
CA ASP A 136 -0.48 -6.39 -12.09
C ASP A 136 -0.83 -7.46 -13.14
N ILE A 137 -2.11 -7.68 -13.46
CA ILE A 137 -2.53 -8.61 -14.53
C ILE A 137 -1.84 -8.27 -15.85
N GLU A 138 -1.81 -6.98 -16.22
CA GLU A 138 -1.11 -6.53 -17.43
C GLU A 138 0.39 -6.84 -17.35
N THR A 139 1.01 -6.58 -16.20
CA THR A 139 2.43 -6.82 -15.96
C THR A 139 2.80 -8.30 -16.08
N VAL A 140 2.03 -9.16 -15.40
CA VAL A 140 2.25 -10.62 -15.38
C VAL A 140 1.95 -11.21 -16.76
N SER A 141 0.90 -10.73 -17.46
CA SER A 141 0.58 -11.18 -18.83
C SER A 141 1.71 -10.85 -19.82
N ASN A 142 2.25 -9.63 -19.76
CA ASN A 142 3.38 -9.23 -20.59
C ASN A 142 4.66 -10.03 -20.30
N ALA A 143 4.89 -10.41 -19.04
CA ALA A 143 6.01 -11.26 -18.65
C ALA A 143 5.83 -12.71 -19.14
N LYS A 144 4.61 -13.24 -19.01
CA LYS A 144 4.21 -14.55 -19.50
C LYS A 144 4.44 -14.67 -21.01
N ASP A 145 3.97 -13.71 -21.81
CA ASP A 145 4.13 -13.72 -23.27
C ASP A 145 5.60 -13.70 -23.72
N LYS A 146 6.48 -13.04 -22.95
CA LYS A 146 7.93 -13.05 -23.19
C LYS A 146 8.51 -14.44 -22.89
N LEU A 147 8.13 -15.03 -21.76
CA LEU A 147 8.59 -16.36 -21.35
C LEU A 147 8.07 -17.48 -22.25
N GLU A 148 6.86 -17.39 -22.79
CA GLU A 148 6.32 -18.32 -23.79
C GLU A 148 7.20 -18.41 -25.05
N ARG A 149 7.84 -17.30 -25.43
CA ARG A 149 8.77 -17.28 -26.58
C ARG A 149 10.10 -17.94 -26.24
N VAL A 150 10.58 -17.76 -25.01
CA VAL A 150 11.85 -18.32 -24.52
C VAL A 150 11.72 -19.80 -24.21
N SER A 151 10.63 -20.26 -23.59
CA SER A 151 10.42 -21.65 -23.19
C SER A 151 10.42 -22.62 -24.37
N LYS A 152 10.00 -22.17 -25.55
CA LYS A 152 10.06 -22.93 -26.83
C LYS A 152 11.49 -23.31 -27.24
N THR A 153 12.52 -22.73 -26.62
CA THR A 153 13.93 -23.07 -26.87
C THR A 153 14.44 -24.26 -26.03
N GLY A 154 13.60 -24.82 -25.15
CA GLY A 154 13.93 -26.02 -24.37
C GLY A 154 14.50 -25.75 -22.96
N ASP A 155 14.50 -24.49 -22.51
CA ASP A 155 14.92 -24.12 -21.15
C ASP A 155 13.88 -24.55 -20.11
N LYS A 156 14.25 -25.51 -19.24
CA LYS A 156 13.40 -26.06 -18.18
C LYS A 156 13.09 -25.04 -17.08
N SER A 157 14.00 -24.11 -16.80
CA SER A 157 13.77 -23.04 -15.81
C SER A 157 12.71 -22.07 -16.32
N ALA A 158 12.81 -21.67 -17.59
CA ALA A 158 11.82 -20.81 -18.23
C ALA A 158 10.43 -21.47 -18.30
N ALA A 159 10.37 -22.78 -18.56
CA ALA A 159 9.11 -23.52 -18.56
C ALA A 159 8.44 -23.58 -17.17
N SER A 160 9.21 -23.81 -16.10
CA SER A 160 8.66 -23.82 -14.74
C SER A 160 8.17 -22.43 -14.31
N GLN A 161 8.89 -21.36 -14.66
CA GLN A 161 8.47 -20.00 -14.35
C GLN A 161 7.19 -19.61 -15.13
N LEU A 162 7.09 -20.04 -16.39
CA LEU A 162 5.91 -19.82 -17.23
C LEU A 162 4.64 -20.44 -16.62
N GLU A 163 4.70 -21.69 -16.18
CA GLU A 163 3.58 -22.38 -15.52
C GLU A 163 3.09 -21.62 -14.28
N LYS A 164 4.02 -21.12 -13.46
CA LYS A 164 3.66 -20.31 -12.28
C LYS A 164 3.00 -18.99 -12.66
N LEU A 165 3.48 -18.31 -13.70
CA LEU A 165 2.85 -17.08 -14.19
C LEU A 165 1.47 -17.34 -14.80
N GLU A 166 1.26 -18.48 -15.48
CA GLU A 166 -0.05 -18.87 -15.99
C GLU A 166 -1.08 -19.04 -14.86
N ILE A 167 -0.69 -19.72 -13.77
CA ILE A 167 -1.54 -19.86 -12.58
C ILE A 167 -1.81 -18.49 -11.96
N LEU A 168 -0.77 -17.66 -11.80
CA LEU A 168 -0.90 -16.34 -11.19
C LEU A 168 -1.85 -15.43 -11.99
N VAL A 169 -1.71 -15.35 -13.32
CA VAL A 169 -2.62 -14.56 -14.18
C VAL A 169 -4.06 -15.07 -14.07
N LYS A 170 -4.26 -16.39 -14.01
CA LYS A 170 -5.60 -16.98 -13.90
C LYS A 170 -6.27 -16.59 -12.59
N GLU A 171 -5.59 -16.78 -11.45
CA GLU A 171 -6.13 -16.42 -10.13
C GLU A 171 -6.39 -14.91 -10.02
N MET A 172 -5.47 -14.08 -10.53
CA MET A 172 -5.69 -12.64 -10.59
C MET A 172 -6.90 -12.27 -11.46
N GLY A 173 -7.15 -12.98 -12.57
CA GLY A 173 -8.33 -12.81 -13.39
C GLY A 173 -9.66 -13.16 -12.69
N GLU A 174 -9.60 -13.95 -11.62
CA GLU A 174 -10.73 -14.29 -10.74
C GLU A 174 -10.89 -13.28 -9.58
N GLY A 175 -10.11 -12.20 -9.56
CA GLY A 175 -10.14 -11.17 -8.53
C GLY A 175 -9.23 -11.45 -7.32
N ILE A 176 -8.38 -12.48 -7.39
CA ILE A 176 -7.49 -12.85 -6.28
C ILE A 176 -6.24 -11.98 -6.32
N LEU A 177 -5.96 -11.24 -5.24
CA LEU A 177 -4.75 -10.43 -5.12
C LEU A 177 -3.49 -11.31 -5.10
N GLY A 178 -2.37 -10.80 -5.62
CA GLY A 178 -1.11 -11.56 -5.68
C GLY A 178 -0.62 -12.09 -4.32
N ARG A 179 -0.97 -11.42 -3.22
CA ARG A 179 -0.67 -11.85 -1.84
C ARG A 179 -1.52 -13.03 -1.36
N ASP A 180 -2.74 -13.16 -1.90
CA ASP A 180 -3.74 -14.17 -1.54
C ASP A 180 -3.71 -15.35 -2.50
N SER A 181 -3.01 -15.20 -3.63
CA SER A 181 -2.77 -16.23 -4.63
C SER A 181 -2.03 -17.44 -4.04
N THR A 182 -2.29 -18.62 -4.59
CA THR A 182 -1.53 -19.84 -4.25
C THR A 182 -0.05 -19.72 -4.64
N MET A 183 0.26 -18.84 -5.60
CA MET A 183 1.62 -18.57 -6.05
C MET A 183 2.37 -17.56 -5.17
N SER A 184 1.73 -16.98 -4.15
CA SER A 184 2.38 -16.06 -3.20
C SER A 184 3.58 -16.68 -2.47
N VAL A 185 3.62 -18.01 -2.34
CA VAL A 185 4.77 -18.76 -1.79
C VAL A 185 6.03 -18.64 -2.65
N TYR A 186 5.88 -18.34 -3.95
CA TYR A 186 6.96 -18.14 -4.91
C TYR A 186 7.24 -16.65 -5.18
N LYS A 187 6.77 -15.74 -4.31
CA LYS A 187 6.92 -14.28 -4.50
C LYS A 187 8.33 -13.80 -4.86
N ASP A 188 9.37 -14.47 -4.35
CA ASP A 188 10.76 -14.11 -4.61
C ASP A 188 11.16 -14.36 -6.08
N GLU A 189 10.52 -15.30 -6.76
CA GLU A 189 10.70 -15.56 -8.20
C GLU A 189 10.02 -14.49 -9.08
N PHE A 190 9.08 -13.72 -8.53
CA PHE A 190 8.37 -12.64 -9.22
C PHE A 190 8.91 -11.25 -8.86
N LYS A 191 9.99 -11.18 -8.08
CA LYS A 191 10.52 -9.92 -7.54
C LYS A 191 10.85 -8.90 -8.63
N ASP A 192 11.36 -9.36 -9.77
CA ASP A 192 11.71 -8.52 -10.92
C ASP A 192 10.49 -7.91 -11.62
N LEU A 193 9.30 -8.48 -11.42
CA LEU A 193 8.04 -7.93 -11.94
C LEU A 193 7.50 -6.78 -11.09
N GLN A 194 8.03 -6.60 -9.87
CA GLN A 194 7.62 -5.54 -8.94
C GLN A 194 6.09 -5.43 -8.78
N LEU A 195 5.45 -6.59 -8.58
CA LEU A 195 3.99 -6.67 -8.43
C LEU A 195 3.53 -5.88 -7.20
N ILE A 196 2.42 -5.17 -7.34
CA ILE A 196 1.86 -4.32 -6.29
C ILE A 196 1.05 -5.15 -5.29
N THR A 197 0.17 -5.99 -5.80
CA THR A 197 -0.82 -6.75 -5.04
C THR A 197 -0.21 -7.88 -4.20
N ILE A 198 1.06 -8.24 -4.43
CA ILE A 198 1.82 -9.23 -3.65
C ILE A 198 2.42 -8.66 -2.35
N LYS A 199 2.50 -7.33 -2.25
CA LYS A 199 3.09 -6.64 -1.09
C LYS A 199 2.22 -6.87 0.16
N PRO A 200 2.76 -6.87 1.37
CA PRO A 200 1.93 -6.77 2.57
C PRO A 200 1.08 -5.49 2.57
N CYS A 201 -0.16 -5.55 3.08
CA CYS A 201 -1.04 -4.38 3.27
C CYS A 201 -1.51 -4.32 4.71
N LEU A 202 -1.58 -3.11 5.21
CA LEU A 202 -2.17 -2.74 6.47
C LEU A 202 -3.39 -1.85 6.18
N TYR A 203 -4.56 -2.24 6.66
CA TYR A 203 -5.74 -1.40 6.56
C TYR A 203 -5.75 -0.39 7.71
N ILE A 204 -6.00 0.88 7.40
CA ILE A 204 -6.28 1.92 8.39
C ILE A 204 -7.75 2.27 8.27
N ALA A 205 -8.53 1.86 9.28
CA ALA A 205 -9.90 2.30 9.44
C ALA A 205 -9.90 3.72 10.00
N ASN A 206 -10.18 4.71 9.17
CA ASN A 206 -10.38 6.07 9.61
C ASN A 206 -11.78 6.20 10.22
N VAL A 207 -11.87 6.54 11.50
CA VAL A 207 -13.10 6.64 12.28
C VAL A 207 -13.20 8.02 12.95
N GLU A 208 -14.40 8.44 13.33
CA GLU A 208 -14.58 9.71 14.04
C GLU A 208 -14.05 9.64 15.48
N GLU A 209 -14.38 8.55 16.19
CA GLU A 209 -13.96 8.29 17.57
C GLU A 209 -13.40 6.86 17.67
N PRO A 210 -12.11 6.66 18.04
CA PRO A 210 -11.51 5.33 18.09
C PRO A 210 -12.14 4.39 19.12
N GLN A 211 -12.83 4.94 20.13
CA GLN A 211 -13.48 4.15 21.18
C GLN A 211 -14.88 3.64 20.80
N LYS A 212 -15.45 4.11 19.69
CA LYS A 212 -16.83 3.81 19.30
C LYS A 212 -16.83 2.84 18.11
N THR A 213 -17.43 1.67 18.31
CA THR A 213 -17.66 0.72 17.23
C THR A 213 -18.79 1.22 16.32
N SER A 214 -18.59 1.14 15.01
CA SER A 214 -19.59 1.42 13.98
C SER A 214 -19.80 0.17 13.10
N PRO A 215 -20.97 0.02 12.43
CA PRO A 215 -21.20 -1.06 11.47
C PRO A 215 -20.12 -1.10 10.37
N LEU A 216 -19.77 0.07 9.81
CA LEU A 216 -18.71 0.20 8.79
C LEU A 216 -17.34 -0.32 9.27
N LEU A 217 -17.01 -0.10 10.55
CA LEU A 217 -15.77 -0.62 11.13
C LEU A 217 -15.82 -2.14 11.29
N GLN A 218 -16.96 -2.69 11.72
CA GLN A 218 -17.13 -4.15 11.89
C GLN A 218 -16.99 -4.87 10.55
N GLU A 219 -17.65 -4.37 9.51
CA GLU A 219 -17.55 -4.92 8.16
C GLU A 219 -16.10 -4.98 7.67
N LEU A 220 -15.34 -3.89 7.84
CA LEU A 220 -13.92 -3.87 7.46
C LEU A 220 -13.06 -4.84 8.30
N GLN A 221 -13.35 -4.99 9.59
CA GLN A 221 -12.65 -5.92 10.47
C GLN A 221 -12.90 -7.38 10.07
N GLU A 222 -14.17 -7.73 9.79
CA GLU A 222 -14.56 -9.06 9.32
C GLU A 222 -13.93 -9.38 7.95
N TYR A 223 -13.96 -8.42 7.02
CA TYR A 223 -13.30 -8.55 5.72
C TYR A 223 -11.80 -8.82 5.89
N ALA A 224 -11.11 -8.00 6.68
CA ALA A 224 -9.67 -8.14 6.89
C ALA A 224 -9.31 -9.48 7.57
N GLU A 225 -10.11 -9.93 8.55
CA GLU A 225 -9.90 -11.22 9.21
C GLU A 225 -10.04 -12.38 8.22
N SER A 226 -11.05 -12.34 7.33
CA SER A 226 -11.24 -13.34 6.28
C SER A 226 -10.05 -13.46 5.32
N LYS A 227 -9.27 -12.38 5.16
CA LYS A 227 -8.07 -12.27 4.33
C LYS A 227 -6.76 -12.38 5.11
N GLY A 228 -6.80 -12.65 6.41
CA GLY A 228 -5.60 -12.67 7.28
C GLY A 228 -4.85 -11.34 7.35
N SER A 229 -5.52 -10.23 7.03
CA SER A 229 -4.98 -8.88 7.04
C SER A 229 -5.25 -8.17 8.36
N ARG A 230 -4.50 -7.10 8.64
CA ARG A 230 -4.61 -6.34 9.89
C ARG A 230 -5.32 -5.02 9.66
N VAL A 231 -6.18 -4.64 10.59
CA VAL A 231 -6.83 -3.32 10.65
C VAL A 231 -6.28 -2.54 11.85
N LEU A 232 -5.88 -1.30 11.63
CA LEU A 232 -5.61 -0.33 12.70
C LEU A 232 -6.68 0.77 12.67
N LEU A 233 -7.19 1.11 13.84
CA LEU A 233 -8.15 2.19 14.00
C LEU A 233 -7.39 3.50 14.20
N CYS A 234 -7.78 4.53 13.46
CA CYS A 234 -7.22 5.87 13.60
C CYS A 234 -8.34 6.91 13.50
N ALA A 235 -8.28 7.96 14.31
CA ALA A 235 -9.13 9.14 14.12
C ALA A 235 -8.36 10.23 13.38
N ILE A 236 -8.52 10.25 12.06
CA ILE A 236 -7.84 11.21 11.18
C ILE A 236 -8.87 12.25 10.76
N LYS A 237 -8.82 13.42 11.42
CA LYS A 237 -9.71 14.54 11.09
C LYS A 237 -9.48 15.01 9.66
N LEU A 238 -10.53 14.94 8.84
CA LEU A 238 -10.50 15.52 7.51
C LEU A 238 -10.66 17.03 7.63
N LYS A 239 -9.74 17.78 7.01
CA LYS A 239 -9.89 19.23 6.88
C LYS A 239 -10.81 19.50 5.69
N GLN A 240 -11.82 20.35 5.91
CA GLN A 240 -12.68 20.87 4.84
C GLN A 240 -11.80 21.66 3.84
N LYS A 241 -12.08 21.53 2.55
CA LYS A 241 -11.56 22.44 1.51
C LYS A 241 -12.51 23.61 1.35
#